data_AF-A0A935RZ58-F1
#
_entry.id   AF-A0A935RZ58-F1
#
_cell.length_a   1.000
_cell.length_b   1.000
_cell.length_c   1.000
_cell.angle_alpha   90.00
_cell.angle_beta   90.00
_cell.angle_gamma   90.00
#
_symmetry.space_group_name_H-M   'P 1'
#
loop_
_entity.id
_entity.type
_entity.pdbx_description
1 polymer ?
#
loop_
_entity_poly.entity_id
_entity_poly.type
_entity_poly.pdbx_seq_one_letter_code
_entity_poly.pdbx_strand_id
1 'polypeptide(L)'
;MHSKFLFLAILFWFGLTSCHDHGDENDKDAPVLLIEKPADNTVVSGKVEIHGKVTDKSLHELEIKVTKDSDGSELFKTTPSVHDKTEYSFDEHFTPSGLSGETSVTLTIIVEDHSDNVTNKSIKFKVKP
;
A
#
# COMPACT_ATOMS: atom_id res chain seq x y z
N MET A 1 -43.55 8.97 -50.87
CA MET A 1 -42.90 8.02 -51.80
C MET A 1 -41.47 7.81 -51.33
N HIS A 2 -41.04 6.56 -51.30
CA HIS A 2 -39.95 5.98 -50.52
C HIS A 2 -38.56 6.58 -50.81
N SER A 3 -37.87 7.00 -49.74
CA SER A 3 -36.42 7.25 -49.78
C SER A 3 -35.68 5.92 -49.74
N LYS A 4 -34.82 5.70 -50.72
CA LYS A 4 -34.07 4.45 -50.93
C LYS A 4 -32.89 4.40 -49.96
N PHE A 5 -32.86 3.33 -49.17
CA PHE A 5 -31.67 2.86 -48.47
C PHE A 5 -30.52 2.67 -49.47
N LEU A 6 -29.35 3.26 -49.16
CA LEU A 6 -28.08 2.88 -49.79
C LEU A 6 -27.11 2.48 -48.68
N PHE A 7 -26.85 1.18 -48.59
CA PHE A 7 -25.77 0.58 -47.82
C PHE A 7 -24.43 1.04 -48.41
N LEU A 8 -23.54 1.57 -47.57
CA LEU A 8 -22.11 1.63 -47.87
C LEU A 8 -21.34 1.13 -46.65
N ALA A 9 -20.86 -0.10 -46.75
CA ALA A 9 -19.90 -0.70 -45.84
C ALA A 9 -18.50 -0.14 -46.13
N ILE A 10 -17.84 0.43 -45.14
CA ILE A 10 -16.39 0.61 -45.15
C ILE A 10 -15.87 0.12 -43.79
N LEU A 11 -15.26 -1.05 -43.82
CA LEU A 11 -14.36 -1.55 -42.80
C LEU A 11 -13.17 -0.60 -42.69
N PHE A 12 -12.85 -0.17 -41.47
CA PHE A 12 -11.49 0.24 -41.12
C PHE A 12 -11.10 -0.46 -39.82
N TRP A 13 -10.34 -1.54 -39.99
CA TRP A 13 -9.60 -2.19 -38.93
C TRP A 13 -8.49 -1.24 -38.45
N PHE A 14 -8.66 -0.68 -37.26
CA PHE A 14 -7.52 -0.28 -36.43
C PHE A 14 -7.47 -1.21 -35.23
N GLY A 15 -7.06 -2.46 -35.49
CA GLY A 15 -6.55 -3.33 -34.45
C GLY A 15 -5.12 -2.93 -34.14
N LEU A 16 -4.93 -1.84 -33.39
CA LEU A 16 -3.68 -1.64 -32.66
C LEU A 16 -3.72 -2.60 -31.47
N THR A 17 -3.36 -3.85 -31.71
CA THR A 17 -2.85 -4.71 -30.64
C THR A 17 -1.46 -4.15 -30.30
N SER A 18 -1.45 -3.13 -29.46
CA SER A 18 -0.30 -2.86 -28.60
C SER A 18 -0.27 -4.03 -27.63
N CYS A 19 0.44 -5.09 -27.99
CA CYS A 19 0.90 -6.03 -26.98
C CYS A 19 1.93 -5.25 -26.16
N HIS A 20 1.48 -4.59 -25.10
CA HIS A 20 2.36 -4.43 -23.96
C HIS A 20 2.57 -5.83 -23.41
N ASP A 21 3.80 -6.15 -23.06
CA ASP A 21 4.14 -7.40 -22.39
C ASP A 21 3.51 -7.33 -21.00
N HIS A 22 2.27 -7.79 -20.90
CA HIS A 22 1.45 -7.78 -19.69
C HIS A 22 1.87 -8.95 -18.78
N GLY A 23 3.13 -8.95 -18.36
CA GLY A 23 3.67 -9.96 -17.44
C GLY A 23 3.03 -9.89 -16.06
N ASP A 24 2.62 -8.68 -15.64
CA ASP A 24 2.19 -8.39 -14.27
C ASP A 24 0.66 -8.37 -14.11
N GLU A 25 -0.11 -8.28 -15.19
CA GLU A 25 -1.59 -8.09 -15.14
C GLU A 25 -2.36 -9.35 -14.76
N ASN A 26 -1.66 -10.47 -14.68
CA ASN A 26 -2.21 -11.75 -14.22
C ASN A 26 -1.56 -12.21 -12.93
N ASP A 27 -0.85 -11.35 -12.21
CA ASP A 27 -0.36 -11.70 -10.88
C ASP A 27 -1.55 -11.99 -9.94
N LYS A 28 -1.39 -13.04 -9.13
CA LYS A 28 -2.35 -13.48 -8.10
C LYS A 28 -1.68 -13.57 -6.72
N ASP A 29 -0.39 -13.30 -6.65
CA ASP A 29 0.37 -13.29 -5.41
C ASP A 29 0.29 -11.90 -4.80
N ALA A 30 -0.08 -11.79 -3.51
CA ALA A 30 -0.08 -10.50 -2.82
C ALA A 30 1.34 -10.13 -2.34
N PRO A 31 1.65 -8.83 -2.18
CA PRO A 31 2.94 -8.37 -1.69
C PRO A 31 3.35 -9.02 -0.37
N VAL A 32 4.59 -9.47 -0.26
CA VAL A 32 5.11 -10.07 0.98
C VAL A 32 5.70 -8.99 1.87
N LEU A 33 5.02 -8.69 2.98
CA LEU A 33 5.44 -7.69 3.97
C LEU A 33 6.09 -8.33 5.20
N LEU A 34 7.30 -7.90 5.54
CA LEU A 34 8.00 -8.17 6.80
C LEU A 34 8.09 -6.88 7.63
N ILE A 35 7.59 -6.92 8.87
CA ILE A 35 7.75 -5.84 9.85
C ILE A 35 8.78 -6.30 10.87
N GLU A 36 9.90 -5.58 10.95
CA GLU A 36 11.00 -5.87 11.87
C GLU A 36 10.86 -5.08 13.16
N LYS A 37 10.33 -3.85 13.07
CA LYS A 37 10.01 -2.98 14.21
C LYS A 37 8.73 -2.16 13.94
N PRO A 38 7.95 -1.86 14.99
CA PRO A 38 8.04 -2.42 16.35
C PRO A 38 7.59 -3.89 16.37
N ALA A 39 7.99 -4.62 17.41
CA ALA A 39 7.42 -5.95 17.67
C ALA A 39 6.08 -5.82 18.39
N ASP A 40 5.21 -6.82 18.20
CA ASP A 40 3.88 -6.85 18.81
C ASP A 40 3.95 -6.84 20.35
N ASN A 41 3.02 -6.13 20.97
CA ASN A 41 2.86 -5.92 22.41
C ASN A 41 4.08 -5.30 23.12
N THR A 42 4.99 -4.66 22.39
CA THR A 42 6.11 -3.92 22.99
C THR A 42 5.69 -2.56 23.53
N VAL A 43 6.50 -2.00 24.44
CA VAL A 43 6.38 -0.63 24.92
C VAL A 43 7.59 0.15 24.43
N VAL A 44 7.36 1.21 23.66
CA VAL A 44 8.40 2.08 23.10
C VAL A 44 8.35 3.43 23.80
N SER A 45 9.51 3.94 24.24
CA SER A 45 9.64 5.26 24.87
C SER A 45 10.39 6.22 23.95
N GLY A 46 9.86 7.43 23.79
CA GLY A 46 10.46 8.45 22.93
C GLY A 46 10.27 8.15 21.43
N LYS A 47 11.36 8.18 20.66
CA LYS A 47 11.32 7.98 19.21
C LYS A 47 10.88 6.55 18.86
N VAL A 48 9.81 6.43 18.09
CA VAL A 48 9.32 5.17 17.53
C VAL A 48 10.00 4.94 16.18
N GLU A 49 10.50 3.72 15.99
CA GLU A 49 11.12 3.24 14.74
C GLU A 49 10.18 2.22 14.08
N ILE A 50 9.90 2.40 12.80
CA ILE A 50 9.10 1.51 11.96
C ILE A 50 10.01 1.01 10.84
N HIS A 51 10.45 -0.24 10.97
CA HIS A 51 11.39 -0.85 10.03
C HIS A 51 10.77 -2.09 9.42
N GLY A 52 11.02 -2.28 8.13
CA GLY A 52 10.58 -3.46 7.44
C GLY A 52 10.90 -3.44 5.96
N LYS A 53 10.47 -4.50 5.31
CA LYS A 53 10.68 -4.74 3.89
C LYS A 53 9.41 -5.28 3.27
N VAL A 54 9.15 -4.85 2.04
CA VAL A 54 8.13 -5.42 1.19
C VAL A 54 8.74 -5.88 -0.13
N THR A 55 8.23 -7.00 -0.65
CA THR A 55 8.62 -7.55 -1.95
C THR A 55 7.39 -8.01 -2.72
N ASP A 56 7.40 -7.80 -4.02
CA ASP A 56 6.37 -8.26 -4.95
C ASP A 56 6.95 -8.34 -6.37
N LYS A 57 6.21 -8.87 -7.36
CA LYS A 57 6.63 -8.75 -8.76
C LYS A 57 6.51 -7.31 -9.24
N SER A 58 5.51 -6.55 -8.77
CA SER A 58 5.27 -5.19 -9.24
C SER A 58 4.46 -4.37 -8.21
N LEU A 59 5.16 -3.71 -7.27
CA LEU A 59 4.53 -2.86 -6.25
C LEU A 59 3.87 -1.63 -6.88
N HIS A 60 2.71 -1.23 -6.35
CA HIS A 60 1.94 -0.08 -6.82
C HIS A 60 1.77 0.96 -5.70
N GLU A 61 1.18 0.57 -4.56
CA GLU A 61 0.93 1.48 -3.43
C GLU A 61 1.45 0.93 -2.08
N LEU A 62 1.84 1.84 -1.18
CA LEU A 62 2.25 1.53 0.20
C LEU A 62 1.77 2.66 1.13
N GLU A 63 0.94 2.32 2.12
CA GLU A 63 0.59 3.20 3.24
C GLU A 63 1.12 2.61 4.55
N ILE A 64 1.80 3.44 5.35
CA ILE A 64 2.26 3.13 6.71
C ILE A 64 1.60 4.12 7.66
N LYS A 65 0.83 3.62 8.64
CA LYS A 65 0.06 4.47 9.55
C LYS A 65 0.10 3.95 10.98
N VAL A 66 0.22 4.86 11.95
CA VAL A 66 0.05 4.56 13.38
C VAL A 66 -1.12 5.37 13.95
N THR A 67 -2.08 4.69 14.56
CA THR A 67 -3.25 5.31 15.19
C THR A 67 -3.35 4.97 16.67
N LYS A 68 -3.89 5.89 17.48
CA LYS A 68 -4.30 5.58 18.85
C LYS A 68 -5.50 4.63 18.86
N ASP A 69 -5.44 3.62 19.72
CA ASP A 69 -6.53 2.66 19.86
C ASP A 69 -7.77 3.28 20.52
N SER A 70 -7.60 4.36 21.30
CA SER A 70 -8.68 4.98 22.09
C SER A 70 -9.70 5.73 21.25
N ASP A 71 -9.25 6.40 20.19
CA ASP A 71 -10.06 7.33 19.39
C ASP A 71 -9.77 7.25 17.88
N GLY A 72 -8.84 6.40 17.45
CA GLY A 72 -8.44 6.25 16.05
C GLY A 72 -7.62 7.42 15.51
N SER A 73 -7.22 8.40 16.32
CA SER A 73 -6.47 9.53 15.79
C SER A 73 -5.08 9.10 15.31
N GLU A 74 -4.64 9.67 14.20
CA GLU A 74 -3.32 9.38 13.63
C GLU A 74 -2.21 10.04 14.47
N LEU A 75 -1.17 9.27 14.76
CA LEU A 75 0.09 9.76 15.31
C LEU A 75 1.18 9.86 14.25
N PHE A 76 1.06 9.03 13.20
CA PHE A 76 1.99 8.99 12.09
C PHE A 76 1.29 8.44 10.84
N LYS A 77 1.63 8.99 9.69
CA LYS A 77 1.20 8.49 8.37
C LYS A 77 2.24 8.87 7.32
N THR A 78 2.59 7.92 6.46
CA THR A 78 3.38 8.18 5.25
C THR A 78 2.93 7.25 4.12
N THR A 79 3.17 7.69 2.88
CA THR A 79 2.85 6.95 1.65
C THR A 79 4.07 6.95 0.72
N PRO A 80 5.06 6.07 0.96
CA PRO A 80 6.27 6.03 0.16
C PRO A 80 5.96 5.66 -1.30
N SER A 81 6.68 6.26 -2.25
CA SER A 81 6.54 5.92 -3.67
C SER A 81 7.24 4.57 -3.97
N VAL A 82 6.44 3.57 -4.32
CA VAL A 82 6.90 2.19 -4.59
C VAL A 82 6.57 1.68 -5.99
N HIS A 83 5.87 2.47 -6.82
CA HIS A 83 5.44 2.13 -8.18
C HIS A 83 6.56 1.45 -9.00
N ASP A 84 6.23 0.30 -9.60
CA ASP A 84 7.09 -0.58 -10.42
C ASP A 84 8.31 -1.20 -9.70
N LYS A 85 8.43 -1.04 -8.39
CA LYS A 85 9.52 -1.68 -7.63
C LYS A 85 9.17 -3.13 -7.33
N THR A 86 10.18 -3.99 -7.36
CA THR A 86 10.06 -5.38 -6.90
C THR A 86 10.36 -5.52 -5.40
N GLU A 87 11.06 -4.55 -4.82
CA GLU A 87 11.33 -4.48 -3.40
C GLU A 87 11.40 -3.04 -2.88
N TYR A 88 11.04 -2.87 -1.61
CA TYR A 88 11.22 -1.62 -0.90
C TYR A 88 11.48 -1.88 0.58
N SER A 89 12.53 -1.25 1.10
CA SER A 89 12.82 -1.23 2.55
C SER A 89 12.49 0.14 3.09
N PHE A 90 11.79 0.19 4.22
CA PHE A 90 11.42 1.42 4.90
C PHE A 90 12.10 1.52 6.26
N ASP A 91 12.54 2.73 6.59
CA ASP A 91 13.17 3.12 7.85
C ASP A 91 12.52 4.45 8.27
N GLU A 92 11.30 4.32 8.78
CA GLU A 92 10.49 5.45 9.20
C GLU A 92 10.63 5.65 10.70
N HIS A 93 10.54 6.90 11.14
CA HIS A 93 10.55 7.21 12.56
C HIS A 93 9.72 8.43 12.87
N PHE A 94 9.13 8.43 14.07
CA PHE A 94 8.41 9.58 14.59
C PHE A 94 8.52 9.66 16.11
N THR A 95 8.34 10.84 16.66
CA THR A 95 8.24 11.05 18.11
C THR A 95 6.79 11.38 18.43
N PRO A 96 6.06 10.52 19.18
CA PRO A 96 4.69 10.80 19.58
C PRO A 96 4.61 12.12 20.36
N SER A 97 3.62 12.95 20.05
CA SER A 97 3.37 14.21 20.75
C SER A 97 1.94 14.25 21.28
N GLY A 98 1.69 15.08 22.30
CA GLY A 98 0.35 15.22 22.88
C GLY A 98 -0.13 14.01 23.69
N LEU A 99 0.78 13.14 24.14
CA LEU A 99 0.45 12.01 25.02
C LEU A 99 0.62 12.40 26.49
N SER A 100 -0.38 12.09 27.31
CA SER A 100 -0.33 12.31 28.77
C SER A 100 0.19 11.08 29.56
N GLY A 101 0.43 9.96 28.87
CA GLY A 101 0.90 8.72 29.47
C GLY A 101 1.08 7.60 28.44
N GLU A 102 1.29 6.38 28.94
CA GLU A 102 1.36 5.19 28.10
C GLU A 102 0.07 5.01 27.28
N THR A 103 0.21 4.98 25.96
CA THR A 103 -0.92 4.96 25.02
C THR A 103 -0.83 3.73 24.12
N SER A 104 -1.89 2.93 24.08
CA SER A 104 -2.01 1.81 23.13
C SER A 104 -2.24 2.33 21.72
N VAL A 105 -1.49 1.79 20.77
CA VAL A 105 -1.50 2.20 19.37
C VAL A 105 -1.44 0.96 18.47
N THR A 106 -1.92 1.14 17.25
CA THR A 106 -1.84 0.14 16.19
C THR A 106 -1.07 0.73 15.02
N LEU A 107 0.03 0.07 14.62
CA LEU A 107 0.66 0.25 13.31
C LEU A 107 -0.13 -0.58 12.31
N THR A 108 -0.56 0.03 11.22
CA THR A 108 -1.19 -0.63 10.07
C THR A 108 -0.37 -0.30 8.83
N ILE A 109 0.00 -1.34 8.08
CA ILE A 109 0.67 -1.20 6.79
C ILE A 109 -0.17 -1.92 5.74
N ILE A 110 -0.51 -1.19 4.68
CA ILE A 110 -1.27 -1.68 3.53
C ILE A 110 -0.36 -1.55 2.31
N VAL A 111 -0.22 -2.63 1.55
CA VAL A 111 0.57 -2.68 0.32
C VAL A 111 -0.26 -3.32 -0.78
N GLU A 112 -0.21 -2.74 -1.97
CA GLU A 112 -0.93 -3.18 -3.15
C GLU A 112 0.02 -3.30 -4.36
N ASP A 113 -0.19 -4.31 -5.19
CA ASP A 113 0.50 -4.50 -6.47
C ASP A 113 -0.34 -3.95 -7.65
N HIS A 114 0.14 -4.06 -8.89
CA HIS A 114 -0.61 -3.64 -10.09
C HIS A 114 -1.79 -4.55 -10.47
N SER A 115 -1.95 -5.70 -9.81
CA SER A 115 -3.03 -6.68 -10.01
C SER A 115 -4.12 -6.60 -8.94
N ASP A 116 -4.15 -5.50 -8.17
CA ASP A 116 -5.04 -5.24 -7.04
C ASP A 116 -4.92 -6.27 -5.90
N ASN A 117 -3.81 -7.02 -5.81
CA ASN A 117 -3.54 -7.92 -4.69
C ASN A 117 -3.03 -7.11 -3.50
N VAL A 118 -3.69 -7.27 -2.34
CA VAL A 118 -3.43 -6.44 -1.16
C VAL A 118 -2.91 -7.27 0.01
N THR A 119 -1.84 -6.79 0.63
CA THR A 119 -1.40 -7.22 1.96
C THR A 119 -1.69 -6.14 2.98
N ASN A 120 -2.44 -6.50 4.02
CA ASN A 120 -2.71 -5.65 5.17
C ASN A 120 -2.20 -6.33 6.44
N LYS A 121 -1.26 -5.69 7.15
CA LYS A 121 -0.77 -6.17 8.44
C LYS A 121 -0.90 -5.08 9.50
N SER A 122 -1.21 -5.53 10.72
CA SER A 122 -1.25 -4.67 11.89
C SER A 122 -0.37 -5.21 13.01
N ILE A 123 0.27 -4.30 13.74
CA ILE A 123 1.06 -4.57 14.95
C ILE A 123 0.51 -3.68 16.07
N LYS A 124 0.19 -4.28 17.21
CA LYS A 124 -0.23 -3.54 18.40
C LYS A 124 0.98 -3.29 19.28
N PHE A 125 1.12 -2.08 19.80
CA PHE A 125 2.19 -1.74 20.72
C PHE A 125 1.75 -0.57 21.58
N LYS A 126 2.57 -0.17 22.54
CA LYS A 126 2.32 1.01 23.35
C LYS A 126 3.46 2.00 23.18
N VAL A 127 3.10 3.27 23.24
CA VAL A 127 4.07 4.38 23.21
C VAL A 127 4.01 5.16 24.50
N LYS A 128 5.18 5.64 24.93
CA LYS A 128 5.33 6.61 26.03
C LYS A 128 5.95 7.89 25.47
N PRO A 129 5.46 9.07 25.93
CA PRO A 129 6.13 10.33 25.65
C PRO A 129 7.57 10.34 26.15
#